data_AF-A0A0D2N5M8-F1
#
_entry.id   AF-A0A0D2N5M8-F1
#
_cell.length_a   1.000
_cell.length_b   1.000
_cell.length_c   1.000
_cell.angle_alpha   90.00
_cell.angle_beta   90.00
_cell.angle_gamma   90.00
#
_symmetry.space_group_name_H-M   'P 1'
#
loop_
_entity.id
_entity.type
_entity.pdbx_description
1 polymer ?
#
loop_
_entity_poly.entity_id
_entity_poly.type
_entity_poly.pdbx_seq_one_letter_code
_entity_poly.pdbx_strand_id
1 'polypeptide(L)'
;MSNRLSGIWYNELGSTMILTADATGCLSGKYKSAVGNAEDFYVLTGRYDTNAPSDKGVSLAWTVAYNNSLRNAHSTAGWSGQFFDDDDGEEKILTHWLLTTSSTSESVWKSTNVGTNIFTRNRPSTADIAKARAILAESATKSEKVAAESRRSGSRLARL
;
A
#
# COMPACT_ATOMS: atom_id res chain seq x y z
N MET A 1 24.13 -4.25 -14.45
CA MET A 1 24.01 -4.00 -12.99
C MET A 1 22.77 -4.72 -12.51
N SER A 2 22.86 -5.54 -11.46
CA SER A 2 21.66 -6.13 -10.85
C SER A 2 20.88 -5.01 -10.17
N ASN A 3 19.62 -4.82 -10.54
CA ASN A 3 18.77 -3.80 -9.93
C ASN A 3 18.33 -4.27 -8.54
N ARG A 4 18.85 -3.61 -7.49
CA ARG A 4 18.57 -3.94 -6.09
C ARG A 4 17.08 -3.94 -5.77
N LEU A 5 16.23 -3.16 -6.45
CA LEU A 5 14.77 -3.18 -6.23
C LEU A 5 14.10 -4.53 -6.49
N SER A 6 14.66 -5.35 -7.39
CA SER A 6 14.07 -6.66 -7.72
C SER A 6 14.15 -7.62 -6.54
N GLY A 7 13.18 -8.53 -6.43
CA GLY A 7 13.14 -9.58 -5.41
C GLY A 7 11.84 -9.60 -4.63
N ILE A 8 11.89 -10.28 -3.49
CA ILE A 8 10.73 -10.45 -2.60
C ILE A 8 10.80 -9.39 -1.51
N TRP A 9 9.63 -8.82 -1.24
CA TRP A 9 9.41 -7.78 -0.25
C TRP A 9 8.20 -8.15 0.61
N TYR A 10 8.26 -7.81 1.90
CA TYR A 10 7.18 -8.04 2.86
C TYR A 10 6.83 -6.74 3.55
N ASN A 11 5.54 -6.50 3.78
CA ASN A 11 5.12 -5.38 4.64
C ASN A 11 4.83 -5.84 6.07
N GLU A 12 4.64 -4.87 6.96
CA GLU A 12 4.37 -5.08 8.39
C GLU A 12 3.10 -5.89 8.69
N LEU A 13 2.16 -5.98 7.74
CA LEU A 13 0.92 -6.75 7.86
C LEU A 13 1.06 -8.21 7.38
N GLY A 14 2.24 -8.57 6.86
CA GLY A 14 2.57 -9.89 6.33
C GLY A 14 2.24 -10.09 4.84
N SER A 15 1.86 -9.03 4.11
CA SER A 15 1.67 -9.08 2.67
C SER A 15 3.01 -9.35 1.97
N THR A 16 2.97 -10.00 0.81
CA THR A 16 4.16 -10.37 0.03
C THR A 16 4.09 -9.72 -1.35
N MET A 17 5.20 -9.11 -1.77
CA MET A 17 5.38 -8.53 -3.09
C MET A 17 6.58 -9.18 -3.77
N ILE A 18 6.39 -9.66 -4.99
CA ILE A 18 7.48 -10.13 -5.86
C ILE A 18 7.64 -9.08 -6.96
N LEU A 19 8.76 -8.37 -6.93
CA LEU A 19 9.02 -7.21 -7.76
C LEU A 19 10.15 -7.49 -8.75
N THR A 20 9.98 -7.06 -9.98
CA THR A 20 11.01 -7.02 -11.01
C THR A 20 11.12 -5.60 -11.51
N ALA A 21 12.33 -5.07 -11.49
CA ALA A 21 12.63 -3.71 -11.90
C ALA A 21 13.65 -3.75 -13.04
N ASP A 22 13.25 -3.29 -14.23
CA ASP A 22 14.08 -3.32 -15.43
C ASP A 22 14.90 -2.04 -15.62
N ALA A 23 15.89 -2.09 -16.51
CA ALA A 23 16.77 -0.94 -16.77
C ALA A 23 16.08 0.25 -17.44
N THR A 24 14.82 0.12 -17.88
CA THR A 24 14.04 1.20 -18.50
C THR A 24 13.17 1.94 -17.50
N GLY A 25 13.22 1.57 -16.22
CA GLY A 25 12.41 2.16 -15.17
C GLY A 25 11.04 1.52 -15.01
N CYS A 26 10.78 0.36 -15.63
CA CYS A 26 9.51 -0.37 -15.40
C CYS A 26 9.59 -1.23 -14.15
N LEU A 27 8.51 -1.24 -13.38
CA LEU A 27 8.25 -2.22 -12.34
C LEU A 27 7.16 -3.17 -12.82
N SER A 28 7.39 -4.46 -12.62
CA SER A 28 6.39 -5.52 -12.88
C SER A 28 6.45 -6.56 -11.78
N GLY A 29 5.40 -7.35 -11.63
CA GLY A 29 5.40 -8.48 -10.72
C GLY A 29 4.03 -8.81 -10.17
N LYS A 30 4.00 -9.23 -8.91
CA LYS A 30 2.76 -9.63 -8.25
C LYS A 30 2.74 -9.31 -6.76
N TYR A 31 1.55 -9.01 -6.27
CA TYR A 31 1.28 -8.64 -4.88
C TYR A 31 0.25 -9.58 -4.27
N LYS A 32 0.54 -10.14 -3.10
CA LYS A 32 -0.39 -10.95 -2.30
C LYS A 32 -0.65 -10.23 -0.99
N SER A 33 -1.87 -9.72 -0.85
CA SER A 33 -2.29 -9.06 0.39
C SER A 33 -2.53 -10.10 1.49
N ALA A 34 -2.07 -9.80 2.71
CA ALA A 34 -2.37 -10.59 3.90
C ALA A 34 -3.65 -10.14 4.64
N VAL A 35 -4.28 -9.05 4.17
CA VAL A 35 -5.47 -8.44 4.77
C VAL A 35 -6.49 -8.03 3.70
N GLY A 36 -7.72 -7.75 4.12
CA GLY A 36 -8.78 -7.28 3.25
C GLY A 36 -9.40 -8.37 2.38
N ASN A 37 -10.19 -7.94 1.40
CA ASN A 37 -10.92 -8.80 0.48
C ASN A 37 -10.01 -9.29 -0.66
N ALA A 38 -9.00 -10.09 -0.35
CA ALA A 38 -7.98 -10.52 -1.31
C ALA A 38 -7.74 -12.04 -1.22
N GLU A 39 -7.46 -12.67 -2.36
CA GLU A 39 -7.12 -14.10 -2.43
C GLU A 39 -5.99 -14.31 -3.44
N ASP A 40 -4.90 -14.90 -2.94
CA ASP A 40 -3.66 -15.14 -3.67
C ASP A 40 -3.03 -13.88 -4.32
N PHE A 41 -2.31 -14.04 -5.43
CA PHE A 41 -1.56 -12.98 -6.07
C PHE A 41 -2.39 -12.18 -7.08
N TYR A 42 -2.11 -10.88 -7.13
CA TYR A 42 -2.61 -9.92 -8.11
C TYR A 42 -1.46 -9.34 -8.90
N VAL A 43 -1.70 -8.96 -10.15
CA VAL A 43 -0.69 -8.31 -11.00
C VAL A 43 -0.33 -6.94 -10.43
N LEU A 44 0.97 -6.65 -10.45
CA LEU A 44 1.53 -5.37 -10.06
C LEU A 44 2.29 -4.77 -11.25
N THR A 45 2.11 -3.47 -11.47
CA THR A 45 2.88 -2.70 -12.46
C THR A 45 3.18 -1.31 -11.94
N GLY A 46 4.30 -0.71 -12.35
CA GLY A 46 4.75 0.56 -11.82
C GLY A 46 5.96 1.14 -12.54
N ARG A 47 6.53 2.18 -11.96
CA ARG A 47 7.73 2.88 -12.45
C ARG A 47 8.66 3.23 -11.30
N TYR A 48 9.94 3.42 -11.60
CA TYR A 48 10.92 3.96 -10.67
C TYR A 48 11.93 4.86 -11.39
N ASP A 49 12.60 5.73 -10.64
CA ASP A 49 13.69 6.58 -11.13
C ASP A 49 14.97 5.76 -11.32
N THR A 50 15.45 5.66 -12.56
CA THR A 50 16.65 4.90 -12.92
C THR A 50 17.96 5.66 -12.65
N ASN A 51 17.88 6.94 -12.27
CA ASN A 51 19.04 7.82 -12.11
C ASN A 51 18.90 8.72 -10.87
N ALA A 52 18.45 8.14 -9.77
CA ALA A 52 18.33 8.85 -8.50
C ALA A 52 19.72 9.29 -7.96
N PRO A 53 19.80 10.41 -7.23
CA PRO A 53 21.03 10.82 -6.54
C PRO A 53 21.49 9.75 -5.53
N SER A 54 22.80 9.53 -5.41
CA SER A 54 23.37 8.47 -4.57
C SER A 54 23.17 8.69 -3.05
N ASP A 55 22.82 9.90 -2.62
CA ASP A 55 22.60 10.28 -1.22
C ASP A 55 21.10 10.47 -0.90
N LYS A 56 20.22 9.93 -1.75
CA LYS A 56 18.77 10.08 -1.69
C LYS A 56 18.07 8.76 -1.99
N GLY A 57 16.81 8.65 -1.56
CA GLY A 57 15.98 7.49 -1.88
C GLY A 57 15.59 7.45 -3.35
N VAL A 58 15.45 6.25 -3.90
CA VAL A 58 14.99 6.03 -5.28
C VAL A 58 13.47 6.15 -5.33
N SER A 59 12.95 7.19 -6.00
CA SER A 59 11.50 7.38 -6.12
C SER A 59 10.86 6.29 -6.98
N LEU A 60 9.69 5.81 -6.56
CA LEU A 60 8.97 4.75 -7.23
C LEU A 60 7.48 4.74 -6.89
N ALA A 61 6.68 4.15 -7.78
CA ALA A 61 5.26 3.93 -7.57
C ALA A 61 4.78 2.69 -8.32
N TRP A 62 3.78 2.00 -7.79
CA TRP A 62 3.12 0.88 -8.45
C TRP A 62 1.63 0.82 -8.12
N THR A 63 0.89 0.07 -8.92
CA THR A 63 -0.54 -0.16 -8.74
C THR A 63 -0.88 -1.64 -8.76
N VAL A 64 -1.96 -1.98 -8.07
CA VAL A 64 -2.57 -3.31 -8.03
C VAL A 64 -4.08 -3.14 -8.12
N ALA A 65 -4.69 -3.76 -9.12
CA ALA A 65 -6.13 -3.96 -9.16
C ALA A 65 -6.45 -5.29 -8.46
N TYR A 66 -7.36 -5.27 -7.48
CA TYR A 66 -7.75 -6.46 -6.72
C TYR A 66 -8.79 -7.29 -7.49
N ASN A 67 -8.42 -7.72 -8.68
CA ASN A 67 -9.19 -8.59 -9.56
C ASN A 67 -8.28 -9.67 -10.15
N ASN A 68 -8.52 -10.92 -9.80
CA ASN A 68 -7.87 -12.10 -10.38
C ASN A 68 -8.91 -13.20 -10.63
N SER A 69 -8.47 -14.38 -11.05
CA SER A 69 -9.36 -15.51 -11.34
C SER A 69 -10.13 -16.06 -10.15
N LEU A 70 -9.70 -15.75 -8.92
CA LEU A 70 -10.31 -16.25 -7.68
C LEU A 70 -11.27 -15.22 -7.08
N ARG A 71 -10.95 -13.92 -7.19
CA ARG A 71 -11.67 -12.87 -6.50
C ARG A 71 -11.56 -11.51 -7.19
N ASN A 72 -12.67 -10.78 -7.16
CA ASN A 72 -12.74 -9.37 -7.53
C ASN A 72 -13.27 -8.54 -6.35
N ALA A 73 -12.44 -7.65 -5.81
CA ALA A 73 -12.81 -6.74 -4.73
C ALA A 73 -13.35 -5.40 -5.23
N HIS A 74 -13.41 -5.19 -6.54
CA HIS A 74 -13.83 -3.94 -7.18
C HIS A 74 -13.07 -2.73 -6.64
N SER A 75 -11.76 -2.88 -6.43
CA SER A 75 -10.90 -1.84 -5.87
C SER A 75 -9.50 -1.89 -6.46
N THR A 76 -8.83 -0.75 -6.40
CA THR A 76 -7.44 -0.57 -6.87
C THR A 76 -6.66 0.15 -5.79
N ALA A 77 -5.44 -0.34 -5.50
CA ALA A 77 -4.49 0.36 -4.66
C ALA A 77 -3.29 0.83 -5.47
N GLY A 78 -2.82 2.04 -5.16
CA GLY A 78 -1.54 2.57 -5.64
C GLY A 78 -0.64 2.91 -4.46
N TRP A 79 0.64 2.57 -4.56
CA TRP A 79 1.67 2.96 -3.61
C TRP A 79 2.62 3.95 -4.28
N SER A 80 3.02 4.97 -3.54
CA SER A 80 4.02 5.95 -3.94
C SER A 80 5.01 6.12 -2.80
N GLY A 81 6.30 6.12 -3.10
CA GLY A 81 7.32 6.09 -2.09
C GLY A 81 8.75 6.11 -2.61
N GLN A 82 9.65 5.68 -1.74
CA GLN A 82 11.09 5.66 -2.01
C GLN A 82 11.71 4.38 -1.50
N PHE A 83 12.69 3.86 -2.25
CA PHE A 83 13.59 2.80 -1.82
C PHE A 83 14.87 3.39 -1.23
N PHE A 84 15.32 2.78 -0.14
CA PHE A 84 16.57 3.09 0.55
C PHE A 84 17.37 1.80 0.71
N ASP A 85 18.62 1.82 0.27
CA ASP A 85 19.63 0.81 0.57
C ASP A 85 20.57 1.34 1.64
N ASP A 86 20.07 1.40 2.89
CA ASP A 86 20.86 1.85 4.03
C ASP A 86 22.20 1.08 4.11
N ASP A 87 23.31 1.78 4.34
CA ASP A 87 24.65 1.19 4.49
C ASP A 87 24.73 0.16 5.63
N ASP A 88 23.78 0.22 6.58
CA ASP A 88 23.62 -0.72 7.68
C ASP A 88 23.01 -2.08 7.27
N GLY A 89 22.67 -2.25 5.98
CA GLY A 89 22.28 -3.54 5.38
C GLY A 89 20.79 -3.86 5.37
N GLU A 90 19.91 -2.95 5.83
CA GLU A 90 18.46 -3.17 5.86
C GLU A 90 17.75 -2.34 4.79
N GLU A 91 17.68 -2.89 3.57
CA GLU A 91 16.93 -2.31 2.47
C GLU A 91 15.45 -2.12 2.81
N LYS A 92 14.90 -0.94 2.51
CA LYS A 92 13.50 -0.57 2.80
C LYS A 92 12.83 0.12 1.63
N ILE A 93 11.53 -0.09 1.49
CA ILE A 93 10.66 0.76 0.66
C ILE A 93 9.63 1.41 1.58
N LEU A 94 9.70 2.74 1.71
CA LEU A 94 8.78 3.53 2.52
C LEU A 94 7.70 4.12 1.62
N THR A 95 6.43 3.83 1.91
CA THR A 95 5.32 4.20 1.01
C THR A 95 4.14 4.83 1.73
N HIS A 96 3.44 5.69 1.00
CA HIS A 96 2.03 5.96 1.22
C HIS A 96 1.22 5.22 0.16
N TRP A 97 -0.03 4.88 0.49
CA TRP A 97 -0.94 4.26 -0.45
C TRP A 97 -2.31 4.92 -0.45
N LEU A 98 -2.97 4.83 -1.61
CA LEU A 98 -4.38 5.13 -1.80
C LEU A 98 -5.09 3.86 -2.25
N LEU A 99 -6.16 3.48 -1.58
CA LEU A 99 -7.04 2.37 -1.96
C LEU A 99 -8.40 2.94 -2.31
N THR A 100 -8.74 2.92 -3.60
CA THR A 100 -10.04 3.37 -4.08
C THR A 100 -10.93 2.16 -4.33
N THR A 101 -12.09 2.13 -3.70
CA THR A 101 -13.14 1.12 -3.92
C THR A 101 -14.19 1.69 -4.86
N SER A 102 -14.69 0.88 -5.79
CA SER A 102 -15.78 1.28 -6.69
C SER A 102 -16.98 1.79 -5.88
N SER A 103 -17.54 2.91 -6.32
CA SER A 103 -18.69 3.56 -5.70
C SER A 103 -19.54 4.25 -6.74
N THR A 104 -20.77 4.64 -6.38
CA THR A 104 -21.55 5.58 -7.18
C THR A 104 -20.95 7.00 -7.10
N SER A 105 -21.39 7.89 -7.98
CA SER A 105 -21.03 9.32 -7.96
C SER A 105 -21.35 9.99 -6.61
N GLU A 106 -22.47 9.63 -5.99
CA GLU A 106 -22.91 10.23 -4.71
C GLU A 106 -22.07 9.75 -3.53
N SER A 107 -21.40 8.60 -3.66
CA SER A 107 -20.56 8.00 -2.63
C SER A 107 -19.06 8.13 -2.88
N VAL A 108 -18.65 8.76 -3.99
CA VAL A 108 -17.22 8.86 -4.38
C VAL A 108 -16.37 9.57 -3.33
N TRP A 109 -16.97 10.50 -2.57
CA TRP A 109 -16.29 11.25 -1.52
C TRP A 109 -15.70 10.37 -0.41
N LYS A 110 -16.21 9.15 -0.22
CA LYS A 110 -15.74 8.16 0.77
C LYS A 110 -15.12 6.92 0.13
N SER A 111 -14.81 6.96 -1.17
CA SER A 111 -14.33 5.80 -1.92
C SER A 111 -12.87 5.46 -1.67
N THR A 112 -12.08 6.43 -1.20
CA THR A 112 -10.62 6.31 -1.10
C THR A 112 -10.15 6.31 0.34
N ASN A 113 -9.49 5.23 0.74
CA ASN A 113 -8.71 5.15 1.97
C ASN A 113 -7.25 5.52 1.69
N VAL A 114 -6.57 6.05 2.71
CA VAL A 114 -5.14 6.37 2.67
C VAL A 114 -4.42 5.69 3.82
N GLY A 115 -3.17 5.30 3.61
CA GLY A 115 -2.31 4.81 4.68
C GLY A 115 -0.85 4.76 4.26
N THR A 116 -0.05 4.05 5.06
CA THR A 116 1.36 3.81 4.79
C THR A 116 1.66 2.31 4.83
N ASN A 117 2.76 1.90 4.21
CA ASN A 117 3.38 0.60 4.42
C ASN A 117 4.90 0.76 4.37
N ILE A 118 5.59 -0.09 5.13
CA ILE A 118 7.04 -0.25 5.06
C ILE A 118 7.32 -1.66 4.54
N PHE A 119 8.04 -1.74 3.42
CA PHE A 119 8.46 -3.03 2.88
C PHE A 119 9.92 -3.31 3.21
N THR A 120 10.22 -4.53 3.64
CA THR A 120 11.56 -5.03 3.92
C THR A 120 11.79 -6.39 3.26
N ARG A 121 13.04 -6.85 3.24
CA ARG A 121 13.40 -8.19 2.71
C ARG A 121 13.02 -9.32 3.64
N ASN A 122 13.06 -9.07 4.94
CA ASN A 122 12.82 -10.07 5.96
C ASN A 122 11.33 -10.15 6.28
N ARG A 123 10.76 -11.36 6.19
CA ARG A 123 9.35 -11.57 6.54
C ARG A 123 9.16 -11.28 8.03
N PRO A 124 8.20 -10.41 8.41
CA PRO A 124 7.93 -10.13 9.81
C PRO A 124 7.52 -11.38 10.59
N SER A 125 7.83 -11.40 11.89
CA SER A 125 7.38 -12.49 12.76
C SER A 125 5.86 -12.44 12.94
N THR A 126 5.27 -13.56 13.37
CA THR A 126 3.81 -13.59 13.67
C THR A 126 3.43 -12.59 14.76
N ALA A 127 4.32 -12.36 15.74
CA ALA A 127 4.10 -11.39 16.80
C ALA A 127 4.09 -9.94 16.27
N ASP A 128 5.01 -9.60 15.37
CA ASP A 128 5.07 -8.27 14.75
C ASP A 128 3.83 -8.01 13.89
N ILE A 129 3.40 -9.01 13.11
CA ILE A 129 2.17 -8.92 12.30
C ILE A 129 0.95 -8.70 13.21
N ALA A 130 0.84 -9.44 14.32
CA ALA A 130 -0.26 -9.29 15.25
C ALA A 130 -0.30 -7.87 15.85
N LYS A 131 0.87 -7.34 16.25
CA LYS A 131 1.01 -5.97 16.75
C LYS A 131 0.60 -4.93 15.71
N ALA A 132 1.07 -5.06 14.47
CA ALA A 132 0.74 -4.13 13.38
C ALA A 132 -0.77 -4.12 13.08
N ARG A 133 -1.42 -5.30 13.10
CA ARG A 133 -2.87 -5.43 12.89
C ARG A 133 -3.68 -4.79 14.01
N ALA A 134 -3.23 -4.90 15.27
CA ALA A 134 -3.89 -4.25 16.39
C ALA A 134 -3.87 -2.72 16.25
N ILE A 135 -2.73 -2.15 15.87
CA ILE A 135 -2.56 -0.71 15.62
C ILE A 135 -3.48 -0.24 14.49
N LEU A 136 -3.56 -1.01 13.40
CA LEU A 136 -4.44 -0.71 12.28
C LEU A 136 -5.92 -0.71 12.69
N ALA A 137 -6.36 -1.69 13.48
CA ALA A 137 -7.73 -1.79 13.96
C ALA A 137 -8.12 -0.63 14.90
N GLU A 138 -7.21 -0.22 15.78
CA GLU A 138 -7.41 0.93 16.66
C GLU A 138 -7.54 2.23 15.87
N SER A 139 -6.66 2.42 14.87
CA SER A 139 -6.68 3.58 13.97
C SER A 139 -7.96 3.68 13.14
N ALA A 140 -8.46 2.53 12.66
CA ALA A 140 -9.74 2.45 11.94
C ALA A 140 -10.91 2.85 12.85
N THR A 141 -10.95 2.32 14.08
CA THR A 141 -12.00 2.63 15.07
C THR A 141 -12.03 4.13 15.40
N LYS A 142 -10.86 4.76 15.57
CA LYS A 142 -10.77 6.21 15.83
C LYS A 142 -11.29 7.04 14.65
N SER A 143 -10.91 6.65 13.43
CA SER A 143 -11.36 7.32 12.19
C SER A 143 -12.87 7.26 12.01
N GLU A 144 -13.51 6.12 12.31
CA GLU A 144 -14.96 5.98 12.24
C GLU A 144 -15.71 6.88 13.24
N LYS A 145 -15.20 7.02 14.47
CA LYS A 145 -15.78 7.93 15.47
C LYS A 145 -15.74 9.37 15.00
N VAL A 146 -14.59 9.83 14.47
CA VAL A 146 -14.44 11.18 13.93
C VAL A 146 -15.39 11.42 12.75
N ALA A 147 -15.51 10.45 11.84
CA ALA A 147 -16.45 10.54 10.73
C ALA A 147 -17.92 10.62 11.19
N ALA A 148 -18.29 9.85 12.23
CA ALA A 148 -19.63 9.88 12.81
C ALA A 148 -19.96 11.22 13.48
N GLU A 149 -19.01 11.82 14.20
CA GLU A 149 -19.16 13.13 14.82
C GLU A 149 -19.32 14.23 13.78
N SER A 150 -18.51 14.21 12.71
CA SER A 150 -18.59 15.18 11.62
C SER A 150 -19.95 15.12 10.90
N ARG A 151 -20.50 13.91 10.68
CA ARG A 151 -21.87 13.74 10.13
C ARG A 151 -22.94 14.35 11.03
N ARG A 152 -22.85 14.17 12.35
CA ARG A 152 -23.80 14.76 13.31
C ARG A 152 -23.73 16.28 13.28
N SER A 153 -22.53 16.86 13.23
CA SER A 153 -22.32 18.31 13.17
C SER A 153 -22.85 18.91 11.85
N GLY A 154 -22.52 18.30 10.70
CA GLY A 154 -23.01 18.74 9.39
C GLY A 154 -24.53 18.68 9.24
N SER A 155 -25.19 17.66 9.81
CA SER A 155 -26.66 17.56 9.81
C SER A 155 -27.35 18.68 10.62
N ARG A 156 -26.64 19.30 11.56
CA ARG A 156 -27.13 20.40 12.39
C ARG A 156 -27.03 21.75 11.69
N LEU A 157 -26.04 21.92 10.81
CA LEU A 157 -25.84 23.11 9.99
C LEU A 157 -26.81 23.18 8.78
N ALA A 158 -27.32 22.04 8.31
CA ALA A 158 -28.30 21.99 7.21
C ALA A 158 -29.77 22.22 7.64
N ARG A 159 -30.02 22.55 8.91
CA ARG A 159 -31.36 22.81 9.49
C ARG A 159 -31.59 24.27 9.93
N LEU A 160 -30.70 25.19 9.54
CA LEU A 160 -30.85 26.64 9.69
C LEU A 160 -30.98 27.27 8.30
#